data_AF-A0A317QKK5-F1
#
_entry.id   AF-A0A317QKK5-F1
#
_cell.length_a   1.000
_cell.length_b   1.000
_cell.length_c   1.000
_cell.angle_alpha   90.00
_cell.angle_beta   90.00
_cell.angle_gamma   90.00
#
_symmetry.space_group_name_H-M   'P 1'
#
loop_
_entity.id
_entity.type
_entity.pdbx_description
1 polymer ?
#
loop_
_entity_poly.entity_id
_entity_poly.type
_entity_poly.pdbx_seq_one_letter_code
_entity_poly.pdbx_strand_id
1 'polypeptide(L)'
;MGPVQQRAPSDQRSFPVPTDTLVLACRLSGLSLTELWWEYLALGGTRSPAELAARMAPGHPWPALEDLVLSAAADEALISGGLPPLVRSSAG
;
A
#
# COMPACT_ATOMS: atom_id res chain seq x y z
N MET A 1 -32.39 -29.41 -7.33
CA MET A 1 -31.10 -29.12 -6.68
C MET A 1 -30.14 -28.62 -7.75
N GLY A 2 -29.96 -27.31 -7.86
CA GLY A 2 -29.01 -26.72 -8.80
C GLY A 2 -27.58 -26.78 -8.23
N PRO A 3 -26.54 -26.80 -9.06
CA PRO A 3 -25.17 -26.81 -8.57
C PRO A 3 -24.88 -25.50 -7.84
N VAL A 4 -24.45 -25.62 -6.58
CA VAL A 4 -23.86 -24.53 -5.81
C VAL A 4 -22.61 -24.10 -6.56
N GLN A 5 -22.68 -22.97 -7.27
CA GLN A 5 -21.50 -22.33 -7.82
C GLN A 5 -20.61 -21.90 -6.66
N GLN A 6 -19.59 -22.72 -6.38
CA GLN A 6 -18.48 -22.37 -5.52
C GLN A 6 -17.77 -21.17 -6.14
N ARG A 7 -18.07 -19.99 -5.62
CA ARG A 7 -17.38 -18.74 -5.96
C ARG A 7 -15.93 -18.94 -5.53
N ALA A 8 -15.04 -19.14 -6.51
CA ALA A 8 -13.60 -19.23 -6.26
C ALA A 8 -13.18 -18.04 -5.38
N PRO A 9 -12.32 -18.23 -4.36
CA PRO A 9 -11.70 -17.11 -3.69
C PRO A 9 -10.93 -16.35 -4.77
N SER A 10 -11.35 -15.12 -5.05
CA SER A 10 -10.62 -14.23 -5.95
C SER A 10 -9.18 -14.22 -5.46
N ASP A 11 -8.27 -14.82 -6.24
CA ASP A 11 -6.83 -14.71 -6.09
C ASP A 11 -6.49 -13.25 -6.40
N GLN A 12 -6.87 -12.37 -5.48
CA GLN A 12 -6.59 -10.95 -5.51
C GLN A 12 -5.13 -10.85 -5.16
N ARG A 13 -4.27 -11.24 -6.12
CA ARG A 13 -2.84 -10.98 -6.12
C ARG A 13 -2.74 -9.47 -6.02
N SER A 14 -2.65 -8.98 -4.79
CA SER A 14 -2.31 -7.59 -4.55
C SER A 14 -0.89 -7.47 -5.06
N PHE A 15 -0.77 -6.94 -6.27
CA PHE A 15 0.51 -6.63 -6.84
C PHE A 15 1.11 -5.50 -6.00
N PRO A 16 2.42 -5.56 -5.74
CA PRO A 16 3.07 -4.53 -4.96
C PRO A 16 2.89 -3.18 -5.63
N VAL A 17 2.56 -2.15 -4.86
CA VAL A 17 2.40 -0.80 -5.38
C VAL A 17 3.77 -0.29 -5.84
N PRO A 18 3.91 0.21 -7.08
CA PRO A 18 5.18 0.74 -7.55
C PRO A 18 5.71 1.83 -6.61
N THR A 19 7.03 1.85 -6.38
CA THR A 19 7.65 2.86 -5.51
C THR A 19 7.28 4.28 -5.93
N ASP A 20 7.28 4.57 -7.24
CA ASP A 20 6.89 5.88 -7.77
C ASP A 20 5.44 6.26 -7.43
N THR A 21 4.54 5.28 -7.38
CA THR A 21 3.14 5.49 -7.00
C THR A 21 3.01 5.82 -5.51
N LEU A 22 3.75 5.13 -4.64
CA LEU A 22 3.79 5.45 -3.21
C LEU A 22 4.40 6.84 -2.96
N VAL A 23 5.52 7.15 -3.62
CA VAL A 23 6.16 8.47 -3.53
C VAL A 23 5.20 9.57 -4.00
N LEU A 24 4.47 9.35 -5.10
CA LEU A 24 3.48 10.28 -5.60
C LEU A 24 2.31 10.45 -4.62
N ALA A 25 1.80 9.36 -4.05
CA ALA A 25 0.74 9.42 -3.05
C ALA A 25 1.14 10.28 -1.84
N CYS A 26 2.34 10.07 -1.29
CA CYS A 26 2.85 10.89 -0.19
C CYS A 26 2.95 12.37 -0.55
N ARG A 27 3.40 12.69 -1.77
CA ARG A 27 3.47 14.08 -2.25
C ARG A 27 2.10 14.72 -2.38
N LEU A 28 1.11 13.96 -2.85
CA LEU A 28 -0.24 14.47 -3.05
C LEU A 28 -1.01 14.62 -1.73
N SER A 29 -0.84 13.69 -0.79
CA SER A 29 -1.43 13.77 0.55
C SER A 29 -0.73 14.79 1.46
N GLY A 30 0.47 15.25 1.07
CA GLY A 30 1.28 16.16 1.87
C GLY A 30 1.98 15.46 3.06
N LEU A 31 1.92 14.12 3.14
CA LEU A 31 2.59 13.39 4.21
C LEU A 31 4.11 13.43 4.08
N SER A 32 4.74 13.71 5.21
CA SER A 32 6.15 13.43 5.43
C SER A 32 6.39 11.92 5.59
N LEU A 33 7.66 11.53 5.40
CA LEU A 33 8.10 10.14 5.65
C LEU A 33 7.83 9.69 7.09
N THR A 34 7.91 10.62 8.05
CA THR A 34 7.66 10.35 9.47
C THR A 34 6.18 10.07 9.71
N GLU A 35 5.27 10.85 9.15
CA GLU A 35 3.83 10.62 9.26
C GLU A 35 3.44 9.30 8.60
N LEU A 36 4.02 9.00 7.43
CA LEU A 36 3.78 7.74 6.75
C LEU A 36 4.21 6.54 7.60
N TRP A 37 5.35 6.68 8.29
CA TRP A 37 5.83 5.67 9.21
C TRP A 37 4.89 5.46 10.40
N TRP A 38 4.30 6.54 10.95
CA TRP A 38 3.31 6.42 12.02
C TRP A 38 2.04 5.69 11.57
N GLU A 39 1.50 6.03 10.39
CA GLU A 39 0.34 5.35 9.82
C GLU A 39 0.64 3.88 9.52
N TYR A 40 1.81 3.60 8.95
CA TYR A 40 2.30 2.26 8.71
C TYR A 40 2.40 1.42 9.99
N LEU A 41 2.92 2.00 11.09
CA LEU A 41 2.97 1.33 12.39
C LEU A 41 1.57 1.10 12.98
N ALA A 42 0.67 2.07 12.86
CA ALA A 42 -0.71 1.95 13.35
C ALA A 42 -1.46 0.79 12.69
N LEU A 43 -1.14 0.49 11.43
CA LEU A 43 -1.68 -0.63 10.67
C LEU A 43 -0.93 -1.97 10.90
N GLY A 44 0.05 -2.00 11.81
CA GLY A 44 0.77 -3.21 12.17
C GLY A 44 2.06 -3.46 11.37
N GLY A 45 2.59 -2.43 10.73
CA GLY A 45 3.89 -2.49 10.05
C GLY A 45 5.02 -2.88 11.02
N THR A 46 5.91 -3.76 10.58
CA THR A 46 6.97 -4.31 11.45
C THR A 46 8.38 -3.83 11.12
N ARG A 47 8.53 -3.06 10.03
CA ARG A 47 9.83 -2.58 9.53
C ARG A 47 10.27 -1.31 10.24
N SER A 48 11.58 -1.14 10.30
CA SER A 48 12.21 0.06 10.84
C SER A 48 11.96 1.29 9.94
N PRO A 49 12.02 2.51 10.51
CA PRO A 49 11.92 3.73 9.70
C PRO A 49 13.04 3.84 8.65
N ALA A 50 14.23 3.26 8.92
CA ALA A 50 15.32 3.22 7.95
C ALA A 50 15.02 2.30 6.75
N GLU A 51 14.44 1.12 7.01
CA GLU A 51 13.95 0.23 5.95
C GLU A 51 12.84 0.90 5.13
N LEU A 52 11.90 1.60 5.78
CA LEU A 52 10.82 2.32 5.11
C LEU A 52 11.37 3.48 4.25
N ALA A 53 12.38 4.21 4.73
CA ALA A 53 13.09 5.20 3.93
C ALA A 53 13.76 4.57 2.70
N ALA A 54 14.39 3.40 2.86
CA ALA A 54 15.02 2.67 1.76
C ALA A 54 13.99 2.15 0.75
N ARG A 55 12.78 1.77 1.19
CA ARG A 55 11.65 1.38 0.32
C ARG A 55 11.18 2.50 -0.60
N MET A 56 11.32 3.75 -0.16
CA MET A 56 10.98 4.92 -0.98
C MET A 56 12.01 5.18 -2.09
N ALA A 57 13.15 4.48 -2.07
CA ALA A 57 14.06 4.42 -3.20
C ALA A 57 13.67 3.27 -4.17
N PRO A 58 13.76 3.49 -5.49
CA PRO A 58 13.46 2.44 -6.46
C PRO A 58 14.41 1.24 -6.31
N GLY A 59 13.87 0.03 -6.49
CA GLY A 59 14.66 -1.21 -6.51
C GLY A 59 14.95 -1.84 -5.16
N HIS A 60 14.53 -1.25 -4.04
CA HIS A 60 14.66 -1.90 -2.74
C HIS A 60 13.61 -3.02 -2.57
N PRO A 61 14.01 -4.26 -2.29
CA PRO A 61 13.06 -5.34 -2.07
C PRO A 61 12.22 -5.05 -0.81
N TRP A 62 10.93 -5.34 -0.89
CA TRP A 62 9.99 -5.14 0.21
C TRP A 62 9.12 -6.39 0.37
N PRO A 63 8.87 -6.85 1.60
CA PRO A 63 7.98 -7.98 1.80
C PRO A 63 6.55 -7.64 1.37
N ALA A 64 5.87 -8.59 0.72
CA ALA A 64 4.52 -8.36 0.19
C ALA A 64 3.49 -7.93 1.26
N LEU A 65 3.59 -8.50 2.47
CA LEU A 65 2.73 -8.09 3.59
C LEU A 65 2.99 -6.63 3.99
N GLU A 66 4.25 -6.22 4.04
CA GLU A 66 4.62 -4.85 4.38
C GLU A 66 4.22 -3.87 3.29
N ASP A 67 4.17 -4.32 2.03
CA ASP A 67 3.69 -3.52 0.92
C ASP A 67 2.19 -3.26 1.01
N LEU A 68 1.41 -4.27 1.43
CA LEU A 68 -0.03 -4.12 1.70
C LEU A 68 -0.29 -3.11 2.80
N VAL A 69 0.44 -3.20 3.91
CA VAL A 69 0.31 -2.28 5.05
C VAL A 69 0.71 -0.86 4.62
N LEU A 70 1.81 -0.70 3.91
CA LEU A 70 2.28 0.60 3.43
C LEU A 70 1.32 1.21 2.41
N SER A 71 0.75 0.40 1.52
CA SER A 71 -0.26 0.84 0.56
C SER A 71 -1.54 1.29 1.26
N ALA A 72 -1.98 0.56 2.29
CA ALA A 72 -3.13 0.95 3.10
C ALA A 72 -2.86 2.27 3.86
N ALA A 73 -1.64 2.45 4.42
CA ALA A 73 -1.26 3.71 5.06
C ALA A 73 -1.32 4.89 4.07
N ALA A 74 -0.83 4.69 2.84
CA ALA A 74 -0.89 5.69 1.78
C ALA A 74 -2.33 5.95 1.29
N ASP A 75 -3.18 4.92 1.24
CA ASP A 75 -4.60 5.03 0.90
C ASP A 75 -5.35 5.90 1.91
N GLU A 76 -5.23 5.59 3.20
CA GLU A 76 -5.86 6.36 4.29
C GLU A 76 -5.40 7.82 4.30
N ALA A 77 -4.10 8.04 4.08
CA ALA A 77 -3.51 9.35 3.90
C ALA A 77 -4.15 10.17 2.77
N LEU A 78 -4.35 9.56 1.60
CA LEU A 78 -5.00 10.21 0.47
C LEU A 78 -6.46 10.53 0.80
N ILE A 79 -7.20 9.57 1.37
CA ILE A 79 -8.60 9.74 1.76
C ILE A 79 -8.75 10.88 2.77
N SER A 80 -7.88 10.93 3.79
CA SER A 80 -7.88 12.01 4.79
C SER A 80 -7.57 13.37 4.17
N GLY A 81 -6.77 13.41 3.10
CA GLY A 81 -6.49 14.60 2.30
C GLY A 81 -7.58 14.97 1.30
N GLY A 82 -8.68 14.20 1.22
CA GLY A 82 -9.76 14.40 0.25
C GLY A 82 -9.43 13.93 -1.17
N LEU A 83 -8.37 13.12 -1.32
CA LEU A 83 -7.92 12.54 -2.58
C LEU A 83 -8.44 11.12 -2.75
N PRO A 84 -8.60 10.65 -4.00
CA PRO A 84 -8.94 9.26 -4.25
C PRO A 84 -7.82 8.32 -3.78
N PRO A 85 -8.16 7.11 -3.28
CA PRO A 85 -7.18 6.10 -2.88
C PRO A 85 -6.36 5.60 -4.07
N LEU A 86 -5.26 4.90 -3.79
CA LEU A 86 -4.43 4.29 -4.81
C LEU A 86 -5.26 3.30 -5.64
N VAL A 87 -5.30 3.53 -6.95
CA VAL A 87 -5.85 2.55 -7.88
C VAL A 87 -4.88 1.37 -7.91
N ARG A 88 -5.22 0.30 -7.19
CA ARG A 88 -4.51 -0.98 -7.31
C ARG A 88 -4.74 -1.48 -8.72
N SER A 89 -3.72 -1.39 -9.56
CA SER A 89 -3.80 -1.85 -10.94
C SER A 89 -3.99 -3.37 -10.91
N SER A 90 -5.23 -3.84 -11.12
CA SER A 90 -5.46 -5.21 -11.52
C SER A 90 -5.04 -5.30 -12.98
N ALA A 91 -3.79 -5.68 -13.24
CA ALA A 91 -3.41 -6.05 -14.60
C ALA A 91 -4.30 -7.22 -15.02
N GLY A 92 -5.19 -6.96 -15.98
CA GLY A 92 -6.07 -7.95 -16.60
C GLY A 92 -5.34 -8.86 -17.58
#